data_AF-A0A2T1CC23-F1
#
_entry.id   AF-A0A2T1CC23-F1
#
_cell.length_a   1.000
_cell.length_b   1.000
_cell.length_c   1.000
_cell.angle_alpha   90.00
_cell.angle_beta   90.00
_cell.angle_gamma   90.00
#
_symmetry.space_group_name_H-M   'P 1'
#
loop_
_entity.id
_entity.type
_entity.pdbx_description
1 polymer ?
#
loop_
_entity_poly.entity_id
_entity_poly.type
_entity_poly.pdbx_seq_one_letter_code
_entity_poly.pdbx_strand_id
1 'polypeptide(L)'
;MTKAIVKFSSEDCGTCHKMSFYDAKVAKELELDFIDVKMQDTATYRKYRQILMAQYPDKKDMGWPTYIVCESPHDDFKIIG
;
A
#
# COMPACT_ATOMS: atom_id res chain seq x y z
N MET A 1 11.32 14.81 0.54
CA MET A 1 10.94 13.44 0.97
C MET A 1 9.62 13.12 0.29
N THR A 2 9.54 12.02 -0.45
CA THR A 2 8.29 11.61 -1.11
C THR A 2 7.37 10.94 -0.11
N LYS A 3 6.07 11.24 -0.19
CA LYS A 3 5.03 10.58 0.61
C LYS A 3 4.19 9.72 -0.31
N ALA A 4 3.84 8.54 0.16
CA ALA A 4 3.05 7.61 -0.63
C ALA A 4 1.94 6.97 0.19
N ILE A 5 0.84 6.65 -0.50
CA ILE A 5 -0.11 5.64 -0.04
C ILE A 5 0.31 4.32 -0.68
N VAL A 6 0.67 3.36 0.16
CA VAL A 6 0.94 1.98 -0.24
C VAL A 6 -0.32 1.17 0.00
N LYS A 7 -1.00 0.78 -1.08
CA LYS A 7 -2.16 -0.10 -1.03
C LYS A 7 -1.68 -1.54 -1.18
N PHE A 8 -1.94 -2.37 -0.19
CA PHE A 8 -1.80 -3.82 -0.33
C PHE A 8 -3.15 -4.40 -0.75
N SER A 9 -3.15 -5.16 -1.84
CA SER A 9 -4.34 -5.67 -2.51
C SER A 9 -4.19 -7.14 -2.93
N SER A 10 -5.31 -7.79 -3.24
CA SER A 10 -5.35 -9.13 -3.81
C SER A 10 -6.06 -9.11 -5.16
N GLU A 11 -5.61 -9.92 -6.11
CA GLU A 11 -6.30 -10.10 -7.39
C GLU A 11 -7.69 -10.73 -7.23
N ASP A 12 -7.90 -11.48 -6.16
CA ASP A 12 -9.20 -12.12 -5.84
C ASP A 12 -10.12 -11.21 -5.02
N CYS A 13 -9.80 -9.92 -4.89
CA CYS A 13 -10.55 -8.94 -4.11
C CYS A 13 -11.30 -7.96 -5.03
N GLY A 14 -12.60 -8.19 -5.24
CA GLY A 14 -13.43 -7.33 -6.10
C GLY A 14 -13.47 -5.85 -5.67
N THR A 15 -13.47 -5.58 -4.36
CA THR A 15 -13.39 -4.22 -3.81
C THR A 15 -12.08 -3.54 -4.15
N CYS A 16 -10.95 -4.26 -4.07
CA CYS A 16 -9.62 -3.74 -4.34
C CYS A 16 -9.48 -3.21 -5.76
N HIS A 17 -10.09 -3.91 -6.73
CA HIS A 17 -10.12 -3.48 -8.13
C HIS A 17 -11.00 -2.25 -8.34
N LYS A 18 -12.23 -2.27 -7.80
CA LYS A 18 -13.18 -1.15 -7.94
C LYS A 18 -12.64 0.14 -7.33
N MET A 19 -11.95 0.03 -6.20
CA MET A 19 -11.42 1.19 -5.49
C MET A 19 -10.14 1.75 -6.12
N SER A 20 -9.37 0.95 -6.87
CA SER A 20 -8.03 1.36 -7.35
C SER A 20 -8.01 2.67 -8.14
N PHE A 21 -9.02 2.89 -8.99
CA PHE A 21 -9.16 4.16 -9.71
C PHE A 21 -9.36 5.35 -8.76
N TYR A 22 -10.23 5.20 -7.76
CA TYR A 22 -10.50 6.25 -6.79
C TYR A 22 -9.33 6.47 -5.83
N ASP A 23 -8.67 5.39 -5.40
CA ASP A 23 -7.49 5.45 -4.54
C ASP A 23 -6.38 6.28 -5.19
N ALA A 24 -6.07 5.99 -6.46
CA ALA A 24 -5.06 6.71 -7.23
C ALA A 24 -5.45 8.19 -7.43
N LYS A 25 -6.75 8.46 -7.66
CA LYS A 25 -7.27 9.83 -7.78
C LYS A 25 -7.09 10.61 -6.49
N VAL A 26 -7.50 10.05 -5.35
CA VAL A 26 -7.39 10.70 -4.03
C VAL A 26 -5.93 10.89 -3.64
N ALA A 27 -5.07 9.89 -3.87
CA ALA A 27 -3.63 10.03 -3.64
C ALA A 27 -3.05 11.22 -4.41
N LYS A 28 -3.38 11.35 -5.70
CA LYS A 28 -2.95 12.47 -6.53
C LYS A 28 -3.47 13.82 -6.00
N GLU A 29 -4.73 13.90 -5.58
CA GLU A 29 -5.33 15.11 -5.00
C GLU A 29 -4.65 15.53 -3.70
N LEU A 30 -4.10 14.58 -2.94
CA LEU A 30 -3.35 14.81 -1.70
C LEU A 30 -1.84 14.95 -1.93
N GLU A 31 -1.37 15.03 -3.17
CA GLU A 31 0.05 15.10 -3.53
C GLU A 31 0.87 13.91 -2.99
N LEU A 32 0.25 12.73 -2.97
CA LEU A 32 0.85 11.46 -2.56
C LEU A 32 1.10 10.57 -3.77
N ASP A 33 2.25 9.90 -3.78
CA ASP A 33 2.48 8.79 -4.71
C ASP A 33 1.54 7.63 -4.39
N PHE A 34 1.03 6.97 -5.43
CA PHE A 34 0.18 5.80 -5.27
C PHE A 34 0.92 4.52 -5.66
N ILE A 35 1.10 3.62 -4.69
CA ILE A 35 1.79 2.34 -4.89
C ILE A 35 0.79 1.21 -4.65
N ASP A 36 0.32 0.58 -5.73
CA ASP A 36 -0.55 -0.61 -5.65
C ASP A 36 0.30 -1.89 -5.62
N VAL A 37 0.31 -2.54 -4.45
CA VAL A 37 1.05 -3.76 -4.17
C VAL A 37 0.09 -4.94 -4.15
N LYS A 38 0.03 -5.66 -5.27
CA LYS A 38 -0.71 -6.92 -5.34
C LYS A 38 0.08 -8.05 -4.69
N MET A 39 -0.57 -8.84 -3.84
CA MET A 39 0.07 -9.98 -3.17
C MET A 39 0.59 -11.05 -4.13
N GLN A 40 -0.09 -11.20 -5.28
CA GLN A 40 0.27 -12.12 -6.36
C GLN A 40 1.50 -11.63 -7.14
N ASP A 41 1.74 -10.31 -7.20
CA ASP A 41 2.97 -9.76 -7.75
C ASP A 41 4.10 -9.86 -6.73
N THR A 42 4.77 -11.01 -6.74
CA THR A 42 5.83 -11.32 -5.78
C THR A 42 7.01 -10.35 -5.85
N ALA A 43 7.28 -9.71 -6.99
CA ALA A 43 8.41 -8.79 -7.13
C ALA A 43 8.11 -7.48 -6.38
N THR A 44 6.96 -6.88 -6.69
CA THR A 44 6.49 -5.66 -6.02
C THR A 44 6.22 -5.91 -4.53
N TYR A 45 5.58 -7.04 -4.19
CA TYR A 45 5.34 -7.40 -2.79
C TYR A 45 6.62 -7.54 -2.00
N ARG A 46 7.66 -8.19 -2.53
CA ARG A 46 8.96 -8.30 -1.83
C ARG A 46 9.61 -6.95 -1.56
N LYS A 47 9.43 -5.98 -2.47
CA LYS A 47 9.96 -4.62 -2.31
C LYS A 47 9.29 -3.87 -1.14
N TYR A 48 7.97 -4.01 -0.98
CA TYR A 48 7.21 -3.20 -0.01
C TYR A 48 6.71 -3.96 1.22
N ARG A 49 6.81 -5.29 1.28
CA ARG A 49 6.32 -6.11 2.40
C ARG A 49 6.83 -5.67 3.77
N GLN A 50 8.02 -5.08 3.83
CA GLN A 50 8.59 -4.56 5.08
C GLN A 50 7.72 -3.46 5.71
N ILE A 51 7.08 -2.61 4.88
CA ILE A 51 6.12 -1.59 5.33
C ILE A 51 4.88 -2.26 5.93
N LEU A 52 4.34 -3.28 5.25
CA LEU A 52 3.20 -4.04 5.73
C LEU A 52 3.51 -4.75 7.06
N MET A 53 4.68 -5.37 7.18
CA MET A 53 5.08 -6.13 8.38
C MET A 53 5.45 -5.23 9.56
N ALA A 54 5.85 -3.98 9.32
CA ALA A 54 6.06 -3.02 10.39
C ALA A 54 4.73 -2.65 11.08
N GLN A 55 3.63 -2.57 10.32
CA GLN A 55 2.29 -2.27 10.86
C GLN A 55 1.53 -3.54 11.31
N TYR A 56 1.67 -4.64 10.57
CA TYR A 56 0.95 -5.90 10.79
C TYR A 56 1.91 -7.10 10.84
N PRO A 57 2.69 -7.28 11.92
CA PRO A 57 3.74 -8.31 11.99
C PRO A 57 3.20 -9.75 11.86
N ASP A 58 2.00 -10.01 12.38
CA ASP A 58 1.37 -11.34 12.39
C ASP A 58 0.12 -11.43 11.48
N LYS A 59 -0.18 -10.36 10.74
CA LYS A 59 -1.28 -10.25 9.76
C LYS A 59 -2.70 -10.53 10.29
N LYS A 60 -2.91 -10.62 11.60
CA LYS A 60 -4.20 -11.08 12.15
C LYS A 60 -5.34 -10.08 11.95
N ASP A 61 -5.04 -8.79 11.94
CA ASP A 61 -6.03 -7.72 11.78
C ASP A 61 -6.03 -7.10 10.36
N MET A 62 -5.38 -7.76 9.41
CA MET A 62 -5.22 -7.23 8.07
C MET A 62 -6.46 -7.51 7.21
N GLY A 63 -7.11 -6.45 6.72
CA GLY A 63 -8.20 -6.50 5.74
C GLY A 63 -7.74 -6.18 4.31
N TRP A 64 -8.56 -6.52 3.32
CA TRP A 64 -8.29 -6.16 1.91
C TRP A 64 -9.31 -5.13 1.40
N PRO A 65 -8.88 -4.03 0.76
CA PRO A 65 -7.50 -3.53 0.70
C PRO A 65 -7.01 -2.99 2.05
N THR A 66 -5.69 -3.04 2.27
CA THR A 66 -5.00 -2.33 3.37
C THR A 66 -4.25 -1.14 2.80
N TYR A 67 -4.37 0.03 3.42
CA TYR A 67 -3.66 1.24 3.04
C TYR A 67 -2.69 1.64 4.16
N ILE A 68 -1.47 2.01 3.79
CA ILE A 68 -0.47 2.54 4.73
C ILE A 68 0.13 3.80 4.09
N VAL A 69 0.17 4.89 4.83
CA VAL A 69 0.81 6.13 4.43
C VAL A 69 2.22 6.17 5.01
N CYS A 70 3.22 6.36 4.16
CA CYS A 70 4.60 6.48 4.61
C CYS A 70 5.40 7.54 3.85
N GLU A 71 6.45 8.01 4.51
CA GLU A 71 7.54 8.79 3.90
C GLU A 71 8.62 7.84 3.39
N SER A 72 9.25 8.19 2.26
CA SER A 72 10.38 7.46 1.66
C SER A 72 10.10 5.96 1.45
N PRO A 73 9.05 5.58 0.70
CA PRO A 73 8.60 4.18 0.55
C PRO A 73 9.62 3.25 -0.14
N HIS A 74 10.69 3.79 -0.71
CA HIS A 74 11.72 3.04 -1.43
C HIS A 74 13.02 2.85 -0.65
N ASP A 75 13.18 3.57 0.47
CA ASP A 75 14.40 3.62 1.27
C ASP A 75 14.07 3.29 2.75
N ASP A 76 14.65 4.02 3.69
CA ASP A 76 14.31 3.99 5.11
C ASP A 76 12.93 4.62 5.35
N PHE A 77 11.90 3.81 5.12
CA PHE A 77 10.51 4.26 5.22
C PHE A 77 10.13 4.65 6.66
N LYS A 78 9.23 5.62 6.76
CA LYS A 78 8.59 6.00 8.03
C LYS A 78 7.07 5.98 7.87
N ILE A 79 6.39 5.13 8.62
CA ILE A 79 4.92 5.09 8.66
C ILE A 79 4.41 6.35 9.37
N ILE A 80 3.43 7.02 8.76
CA ILE A 80 2.81 8.23 9.29
C ILE A 80 1.28 8.14 9.40
N GLY A 81 0.67 7.06 8.87
CA GLY A 81 -0.77 6.82 8.92
C GLY A 81 -1.17 5.48 8.33
#